data_AF-A0A842JDT1-F1
#
_entry.id   AF-A0A842JDT1-F1
#
_cell.length_a   1.000
_cell.length_b   1.000
_cell.length_c   1.000
_cell.angle_alpha   90.00
_cell.angle_beta   90.00
_cell.angle_gamma   90.00
#
_symmetry.space_group_name_H-M   'P 1'
#
loop_
_entity.id
_entity.type
_entity.pdbx_description
1 polymer ?
#
loop_
_entity_poly.entity_id
_entity_poly.type
_entity_poly.pdbx_seq_one_letter_code
_entity_poly.pdbx_strand_id
1 'polypeptide(L)'
;METGDRKPIEELTFREAMGELDGIVRVLESNTLELEDSLVSYERGVALLRALQGRLNEAQQKVEVLMGELEGEVDDATRDATLS
;
A
#
# COMPACT_ATOMS: atom_id res chain seq x y z
N MET A 1 24.41 12.48 -9.56
CA MET A 1 23.64 11.23 -9.61
C MET A 1 22.30 11.55 -10.25
N GLU A 2 21.84 10.75 -11.20
CA GLU A 2 20.59 10.98 -11.97
C GLU A 2 19.37 10.96 -11.04
N THR A 3 18.88 12.14 -10.65
CA THR A 3 17.58 12.31 -9.95
C THR A 3 16.39 12.41 -10.93
N GLY A 4 16.62 12.19 -12.23
CA GLY A 4 15.69 12.55 -13.30
C GLY A 4 14.72 11.48 -13.80
N ASP A 5 14.82 10.22 -13.36
CA ASP A 5 14.12 9.10 -14.05
C ASP A 5 13.34 8.16 -13.13
N ARG A 6 13.02 8.59 -11.89
CA ARG A 6 12.21 7.79 -10.97
C ARG A 6 10.73 7.90 -11.32
N LYS A 7 10.08 6.75 -11.57
CA LYS A 7 8.64 6.71 -11.82
C LYS A 7 7.84 7.37 -10.68
N PRO A 8 6.75 8.08 -10.99
CA PRO A 8 5.81 8.58 -9.99
C PRO A 8 5.30 7.45 -9.09
N ILE A 9 5.09 7.72 -7.80
CA ILE A 9 4.65 6.69 -6.83
C ILE A 9 3.28 6.14 -7.21
N GLU A 10 2.44 6.97 -7.80
CA GLU A 10 1.10 6.61 -8.27
C GLU A 10 1.14 5.52 -9.35
N GLU A 11 2.20 5.48 -10.16
CA GLU A 11 2.38 4.53 -11.26
C GLU A 11 3.04 3.22 -10.84
N LEU A 12 3.64 3.16 -9.63
CA LEU A 12 4.28 1.94 -9.13
C LEU A 12 3.24 0.91 -8.74
N THR A 13 3.48 -0.35 -9.04
CA THR A 13 2.75 -1.47 -8.40
C THR A 13 3.14 -1.59 -6.92
N PHE A 14 2.36 -2.32 -6.12
CA PHE A 14 2.67 -2.54 -4.70
C PHE A 14 4.06 -3.19 -4.52
N ARG A 15 4.39 -4.18 -5.34
CA ARG A 15 5.68 -4.88 -5.29
C ARG A 15 6.84 -3.96 -5.66
N GLU A 16 6.68 -3.12 -6.68
CA GLU A 16 7.72 -2.15 -7.05
C GLU A 16 7.94 -1.11 -5.95
N ALA A 17 6.87 -0.54 -5.39
CA ALA A 17 6.96 0.42 -4.29
C ALA A 17 7.63 -0.18 -3.04
N MET A 18 7.33 -1.44 -2.70
CA MET A 18 8.02 -2.16 -1.61
C MET A 18 9.51 -2.38 -1.90
N GLY A 19 9.85 -2.77 -3.14
CA GLY A 19 11.25 -2.96 -3.54
C GLY A 19 12.05 -1.66 -3.52
N GLU A 20 11.44 -0.55 -3.95
CA GLU A 20 12.05 0.78 -3.88
C GLU A 20 12.27 1.21 -2.43
N LEU A 21 11.28 0.98 -1.55
CA LEU A 21 11.40 1.28 -0.13
C LEU A 21 12.52 0.48 0.55
N ASP A 22 12.65 -0.82 0.27
CA ASP A 22 13.75 -1.65 0.79
C ASP A 22 15.12 -1.11 0.32
N GLY A 23 15.21 -0.71 -0.94
CA GLY A 23 16.42 -0.08 -1.49
C GLY A 23 16.79 1.22 -0.77
N ILE A 24 15.82 2.10 -0.54
CA ILE A 24 16.01 3.36 0.19
C ILE A 24 16.50 3.09 1.60
N VAL A 25 15.87 2.16 2.33
CA VAL A 25 16.27 1.81 3.70
C VAL A 25 17.72 1.33 3.73
N ARG A 26 18.11 0.40 2.86
CA ARG A 26 19.49 -0.09 2.79
C ARG A 26 20.50 1.02 2.53
N VAL A 27 20.16 1.96 1.65
CA VAL A 27 21.05 3.09 1.33
C VAL A 27 21.19 4.02 2.54
N LEU A 28 20.10 4.35 3.22
CA LEU A 28 20.14 5.16 4.44
C LEU A 28 20.93 4.47 5.57
N GLU A 29 20.76 3.16 5.75
CA GLU A 29 21.50 2.37 6.74
C GLU A 29 22.99 2.28 6.43
N SER A 30 23.38 2.37 5.16
CA SER A 30 24.79 2.33 4.76
C SER A 30 25.58 3.55 5.25
N ASN A 31 24.92 4.67 5.60
CA ASN A 31 25.54 5.94 5.99
C ASN A 31 26.60 6.45 4.97
N THR A 32 26.45 6.09 3.70
CA THR A 32 27.38 6.51 2.63
C THR A 32 26.91 7.75 1.86
N LEU A 33 25.70 8.22 2.14
CA LEU A 33 25.10 9.40 1.51
C LEU A 33 25.49 10.69 2.24
N GLU A 34 25.65 11.75 1.46
CA GLU A 34 25.64 13.12 1.98
C GLU A 34 24.27 13.44 2.63
N LEU A 35 24.25 14.44 3.52
CA LEU A 35 23.04 14.81 4.26
C LEU A 35 21.88 15.16 3.33
N GLU A 36 22.14 15.92 2.27
CA GLU A 36 21.13 16.38 1.31
C GLU A 36 20.49 15.20 0.57
N ASP A 37 21.30 14.25 0.10
CA ASP A 37 20.82 13.02 -0.55
C ASP A 37 20.07 12.09 0.41
N SER A 38 20.48 12.07 1.68
CA SER A 38 19.80 11.33 2.74
C SER A 38 18.41 11.88 3.00
N LEU A 39 18.25 13.20 3.01
CA LEU A 39 16.94 13.86 3.17
C LEU A 39 16.02 13.55 1.99
N VAL A 40 16.51 13.63 0.76
CA VAL A 40 15.74 13.27 -0.44
C VAL A 40 15.28 11.81 -0.40
N SER A 41 16.18 10.90 -0.02
CA SER A 41 15.88 9.47 0.12
C SER A 41 14.84 9.22 1.21
N TYR A 42 14.96 9.91 2.35
CA TYR A 42 14.01 9.83 3.45
C TYR A 42 12.61 10.33 3.05
N GLU A 43 12.50 11.48 2.40
CA GLU A 43 11.22 12.03 1.93
C GLU A 43 10.53 11.07 0.96
N ARG A 44 11.29 10.49 0.01
CA ARG A 44 10.78 9.47 -0.91
C ARG A 44 10.30 8.23 -0.16
N GLY A 45 11.05 7.76 0.83
CA GLY A 45 10.68 6.62 1.66
C GLY A 45 9.37 6.85 2.44
N VAL A 46 9.20 8.04 3.03
CA VAL A 46 7.95 8.42 3.72
C VAL A 46 6.76 8.45 2.76
N ALA A 47 6.95 9.00 1.56
CA ALA A 47 5.90 9.04 0.54
C ALA A 47 5.48 7.63 0.08
N LEU A 48 6.45 6.73 -0.14
CA LEU A 48 6.19 5.32 -0.46
C LEU A 48 5.44 4.62 0.66
N LEU A 49 5.84 4.82 1.92
CA LEU A 49 5.17 4.21 3.08
C LEU A 49 3.70 4.62 3.17
N ARG A 50 3.40 5.91 2.97
CA ARG A 50 2.01 6.42 2.95
C ARG A 50 1.20 5.80 1.82
N ALA A 51 1.77 5.69 0.63
CA ALA A 51 1.09 5.08 -0.52
C ALA A 51 0.79 3.60 -0.28
N LEU A 52 1.75 2.85 0.29
CA LEU A 52 1.57 1.43 0.62
C LEU A 52 0.48 1.22 1.68
N GLN A 53 0.48 2.03 2.74
CA GLN A 53 -0.57 1.99 3.77
C GLN A 53 -1.95 2.30 3.20
N GLY A 54 -2.07 3.32 2.33
CA GLY A 54 -3.32 3.65 1.66
C GLY A 54 -3.88 2.47 0.86
N ARG A 55 -3.02 1.80 0.07
CA ARG A 55 -3.41 0.62 -0.73
C ARG A 55 -3.85 -0.56 0.13
N LEU A 56 -3.19 -0.78 1.27
CA LEU A 56 -3.60 -1.83 2.22
C LEU A 56 -4.96 -1.53 2.84
N ASN A 57 -5.21 -0.28 3.24
CA ASN A 57 -6.49 0.14 3.78
C ASN A 57 -7.62 -0.04 2.74
N GLU A 58 -7.40 0.35 1.49
CA GLU A 58 -8.37 0.13 0.41
C GLU A 58 -8.63 -1.36 0.18
N ALA A 59 -7.59 -2.19 0.20
CA ALA A 59 -7.73 -3.63 0.05
C ALA A 59 -8.54 -4.23 1.22
N GLN A 60 -8.25 -3.82 2.45
CA GLN A 60 -8.99 -4.24 3.64
C GLN A 60 -10.46 -3.85 3.55
N GLN A 61 -10.76 -2.60 3.20
CA GLN A 61 -12.14 -2.13 3.05
C GLN A 61 -12.91 -2.94 2.00
N LYS A 62 -12.29 -3.26 0.86
CA LYS A 62 -12.91 -4.10 -0.17
C LYS A 62 -13.23 -5.51 0.35
N VAL A 63 -12.32 -6.10 1.12
CA VAL A 63 -12.54 -7.41 1.73
C VAL A 63 -13.69 -7.36 2.74
N GLU A 64 -13.75 -6.33 3.58
CA GLU A 64 -14.84 -6.14 4.55
C GLU A 64 -16.20 -6.00 3.88
N VAL A 65 -16.30 -5.22 2.79
CA VAL A 65 -17.55 -5.08 2.01
C VAL A 65 -17.98 -6.42 1.43
N LEU A 66 -17.06 -7.15 0.80
CA LEU A 66 -17.37 -8.46 0.20
C LEU A 66 -17.81 -9.49 1.24
N MET A 67 -17.22 -9.48 2.44
CA MET A 67 -17.66 -10.35 3.54
C MET A 67 -19.03 -9.97 4.09
N GLY A 68 -19.31 -8.66 4.23
CA GLY A 68 -20.62 -8.18 4.68
C GLY A 68 -21.75 -8.46 3.67
N GLU A 69 -21.46 -8.36 2.37
CA GLU A 69 -22.39 -8.78 1.31
C GLU A 69 -22.66 -10.29 1.37
N LEU A 70 -21.61 -11.10 1.58
CA LEU A 70 -21.75 -12.55 1.70
C LEU A 70 -22.63 -12.93 2.91
N GLU A 71 -22.48 -12.28 4.06
CA GLU A 71 -23.33 -12.50 5.25
C GLU A 71 -24.79 -12.08 5.02
N GLY A 72 -25.03 -10.98 4.29
CA GLY A 72 -26.38 -10.51 3.96
C GLY A 72 -27.17 -11.45 3.04
N GLU A 73 -26.51 -12.10 2.08
CA GLU A 73 -27.14 -13.08 1.18
C GLU A 73 -27.56 -14.37 1.88
N VAL A 74 -26.82 -14.82 2.91
CA VAL A 74 -27.17 -16.05 3.66
C VAL A 74 -28.36 -15.83 4.61
N ASP A 75 -28.52 -14.64 5.16
CA ASP A 75 -29.62 -14.34 6.10
C ASP A 75 -30.97 -14.17 5.38
N ASP A 76 -30.98 -13.66 4.15
CA ASP A 76 -32.21 -13.51 3.35
C ASP A 76 -32.72 -14.86 2.82
N ALA A 77 -31.83 -15.76 2.42
CA ALA A 77 -32.20 -17.11 1.96
C ALA A 77 -32.75 -18.01 3.10
N THR A 78 -32.43 -17.72 4.36
CA THR A 78 -32.87 -18.53 5.51
C THR A 78 -34.18 -18.02 6.12
N ARG A 79 -34.52 -16.74 5.94
CA ARG A 79 -35.76 -16.13 6.45
C ARG A 79 -37.01 -16.51 5.65
N ASP A 80 -36.90 -16.85 4.37
CA ASP A 80 -38.06 -17.21 3.53
C ASP A 80 -38.56 -18.66 3.80
N ALA A 81 -37.69 -19.55 4.29
CA ALA A 81 -38.04 -20.95 4.53
C ALA A 81 -38.74 -21.23 5.89
N THR A 82 -38.91 -20.21 6.75
CA THR A 82 -39.53 -20.37 8.09
C THR A 82 -40.88 -19.66 8.25
N LEU A 83 -41.38 -19.00 7.19
CA LEU A 83 -42.77 -18.53 7.10
C LEU A 83 -43.58 -19.39 6.11
N SER A 84 -43.80 -20.66 6.45
CA SER A 84 -44.93 -21.44 5.93
C SER A 84 -45.41 -22.47 6.93
#